data_AF-A0A9P4H877-F1
#
_entry.id   AF-A0A9P4H877-F1
#
_cell.length_a   1.000
_cell.length_b   1.000
_cell.length_c   1.000
_cell.angle_alpha   90.00
_cell.angle_beta   90.00
_cell.angle_gamma   90.00
#
_symmetry.space_group_name_H-M   'P 1'
#
loop_
_entity.id
_entity.type
_entity.pdbx_description
1 polymer ?
#
loop_
_entity_poly.entity_id
_entity_poly.type
_entity_poly.pdbx_seq_one_letter_code
_entity_poly.pdbx_strand_id
1 'polypeptide(L)'
;MLRDSQNHSTLEPVPKSEVASSYIFSVPDDSPLQVNNQIPWTENTQNESNHTPAHVAPTKPTLLFLRWPFLALYAILIAIIAGLAGGFIGEDITTKRLSTSSIPKASIQSYCSTPSSTPTTSPSLTTSTPTSASASIFERTIAQPTTGCVPTTQQKSFKSVTKFLAAQYTTYCATGWLNDELFALSAASASDCVEACVMYNGHKQSSDRTCVGGGFIPEWWNQSRAMDESGGMPYNCFLKSNDSGTGRNEKNVEVVSLCLADACKDVLSGS
;
A
#
# COMPACT_ATOMS: atom_id res chain seq x y z
N MET A 1 31.82 -1.82 57.99
CA MET A 1 31.30 -2.72 56.92
C MET A 1 30.31 -1.90 56.09
N LEU A 2 30.81 -1.17 55.09
CA LEU A 2 29.99 -0.54 54.04
C LEU A 2 30.34 -1.28 52.74
N ARG A 3 29.33 -1.83 52.07
CA ARG A 3 29.44 -2.40 50.72
C ARG A 3 28.85 -1.39 49.75
N ASP A 4 29.73 -0.73 49.00
CA ASP A 4 29.35 0.00 47.79
C ASP A 4 29.02 -1.00 46.68
N SER A 5 27.81 -0.87 46.12
CA SER A 5 27.35 -1.65 44.97
C SER A 5 27.32 -0.72 43.77
N GLN A 6 28.41 -0.73 42.99
CA GLN A 6 28.47 -0.05 41.69
C GLN A 6 27.74 -0.87 40.63
N ASN A 7 26.56 -0.40 40.22
CA ASN A 7 25.88 -0.90 39.02
C ASN A 7 26.54 -0.29 37.78
N HIS A 8 27.41 -1.06 37.14
CA HIS A 8 28.04 -0.72 35.87
C HIS A 8 27.05 -1.04 34.73
N SER A 9 26.42 0.00 34.17
CA SER A 9 25.52 -0.14 33.02
C SER A 9 26.35 -0.10 31.74
N THR A 10 26.70 -1.27 31.23
CA THR A 10 27.45 -1.41 29.97
C THR A 10 26.46 -1.32 28.81
N LEU A 11 26.40 -0.16 28.15
CA LEU A 11 25.70 0.00 26.88
C LEU A 11 26.49 -0.76 25.81
N GLU A 12 25.96 -1.89 25.38
CA GLU A 12 26.52 -2.68 24.28
C GLU A 12 26.27 -1.94 22.96
N PRO A 13 27.30 -1.72 22.12
CA PRO A 13 27.15 -1.01 20.86
C PRO A 13 26.33 -1.86 19.88
N VAL A 14 25.23 -1.29 19.38
CA VAL A 14 24.40 -1.90 18.33
C VAL A 14 25.26 -2.16 17.09
N PRO A 15 25.38 -3.41 16.61
CA PRO A 15 26.15 -3.71 15.41
C PRO A 15 25.52 -3.05 14.19
N LYS A 16 26.33 -2.27 13.46
CA LYS A 16 25.96 -1.74 12.15
C LYS A 16 25.88 -2.92 11.18
N SER A 17 24.67 -3.23 10.69
CA SER A 17 24.46 -4.23 9.65
C SER A 17 25.10 -3.74 8.34
N GLU A 18 26.17 -4.40 7.88
CA GLU A 18 26.91 -4.12 6.64
C GLU A 18 26.31 -4.83 5.40
N VAL A 19 25.01 -5.12 5.40
CA VAL A 19 24.35 -5.66 4.19
C VAL A 19 23.89 -4.48 3.33
N ALA A 20 24.82 -3.95 2.55
CA ALA A 20 24.57 -2.94 1.53
C ALA A 20 24.42 -3.63 0.17
N SER A 21 23.32 -3.36 -0.54
CA SER A 21 23.22 -3.68 -1.97
C SER A 21 23.10 -2.41 -2.78
N SER A 22 23.83 -2.44 -3.87
CA SER A 22 24.10 -1.37 -4.80
C SER A 22 23.20 -1.49 -6.02
N TYR A 23 22.42 -0.47 -6.32
CA TYR A 23 21.57 -0.44 -7.52
C TYR A 23 21.96 0.74 -8.39
N ILE A 24 21.92 0.51 -9.70
CA ILE A 24 22.19 1.49 -10.74
C ILE A 24 20.85 1.99 -11.25
N PHE A 25 20.50 3.25 -10.95
CA PHE A 25 19.42 3.93 -11.64
C PHE A 25 20.00 4.87 -12.68
N SER A 26 19.59 4.71 -13.93
CA SER A 26 19.87 5.69 -14.99
C SER A 26 18.95 6.89 -14.75
N VAL A 27 19.46 7.94 -14.13
CA VAL A 27 18.77 9.24 -14.06
C VAL A 27 18.95 9.90 -15.43
N PRO A 28 17.87 10.22 -16.16
CA PRO A 28 17.98 11.02 -17.38
C PRO A 28 18.57 12.39 -17.02
N ASP A 29 19.62 12.83 -17.74
CA ASP A 29 20.25 14.13 -17.54
C ASP A 29 19.22 15.26 -17.53
N ASP A 30 19.35 16.13 -16.53
CA ASP A 30 18.43 17.18 -16.12
C ASP A 30 17.83 17.98 -17.29
N SER A 31 16.52 17.88 -17.45
CA SER A 31 15.73 19.01 -17.95
C SER A 31 15.31 19.84 -16.74
N PRO A 32 15.52 21.17 -16.73
CA PRO A 32 15.16 22.00 -15.58
C PRO A 32 13.65 21.92 -15.33
N LEU A 33 13.26 21.24 -14.25
CA LEU A 33 11.89 21.24 -13.77
C LEU A 33 11.57 22.67 -13.29
N GLN A 34 10.68 23.34 -14.02
CA GLN A 34 10.04 24.54 -13.51
C GLN A 34 9.18 24.17 -12.29
N VAL A 35 9.71 24.49 -11.12
CA VAL A 35 8.99 24.45 -9.85
C VAL A 35 7.90 25.52 -9.89
N ASN A 36 6.69 25.13 -10.30
CA ASN A 36 5.52 25.98 -10.13
C ASN A 36 5.02 25.86 -8.68
N ASN A 37 5.60 26.67 -7.81
CA ASN A 37 5.16 26.86 -6.43
C ASN A 37 3.80 27.57 -6.41
N GLN A 38 2.69 26.82 -6.42
CA GLN A 38 1.41 27.24 -5.85
C GLN A 38 0.40 26.08 -5.88
N ILE A 39 0.37 25.30 -4.80
CA ILE A 39 -0.85 24.56 -4.43
C ILE A 39 -1.49 25.40 -3.31
N PRO A 40 -2.64 26.05 -3.55
CA PRO A 40 -3.39 26.70 -2.49
C PRO A 40 -4.04 25.61 -1.64
N TRP A 41 -3.51 25.37 -0.45
CA TRP A 41 -4.23 24.63 0.58
C TRP A 41 -5.35 25.55 1.08
N THR A 42 -6.56 25.34 0.58
CA THR A 42 -7.76 25.97 1.15
C THR A 42 -8.05 25.35 2.51
N GLU A 43 -7.60 26.06 3.54
CA GLU A 43 -7.99 25.94 4.93
C GLU A 43 -9.49 26.24 5.06
N ASN A 44 -10.34 25.21 4.93
CA ASN A 44 -11.74 25.28 5.32
C ASN A 44 -11.90 24.72 6.74
N THR A 45 -11.48 25.54 7.70
CA THR A 45 -11.81 25.39 9.11
C THR A 45 -13.07 26.20 9.39
N GLN A 46 -14.24 25.56 9.48
CA GLN A 46 -15.37 25.99 10.31
C GLN A 46 -16.57 25.04 10.17
N ASN A 47 -16.77 24.18 11.18
CA ASN A 47 -17.91 24.29 12.11
C ASN A 47 -18.06 23.00 12.92
N GLU A 48 -17.60 23.11 14.16
CA GLU A 48 -18.33 22.76 15.36
C GLU A 48 -19.73 22.14 15.16
N SER A 49 -19.87 20.88 15.57
CA SER A 49 -21.09 20.42 16.21
C SER A 49 -20.75 19.43 17.30
N ASN A 50 -20.91 19.90 18.53
CA ASN A 50 -21.03 19.13 19.75
C ASN A 50 -21.88 17.87 19.51
N HIS A 51 -21.26 16.70 19.49
CA HIS A 51 -21.93 15.44 19.76
C HIS A 51 -21.26 14.74 20.94
N THR A 52 -21.99 14.79 22.05
CA THR A 52 -21.79 14.12 23.32
C THR A 52 -21.55 12.61 23.11
N PRO A 53 -20.59 11.98 23.79
CA PRO A 53 -20.37 10.55 23.67
C PRO A 53 -21.50 9.77 24.38
N ALA A 54 -22.35 9.11 23.61
CA ALA A 54 -23.24 8.08 24.13
C ALA A 54 -22.42 6.80 24.37
N HIS A 55 -22.24 6.44 25.64
CA HIS A 55 -21.76 5.13 26.06
C HIS A 55 -22.68 4.03 25.50
N VAL A 56 -22.24 3.35 24.44
CA VAL A 56 -22.91 2.13 23.96
C VAL A 56 -22.32 0.94 24.70
N ALA A 57 -23.19 0.28 25.46
CA ALA A 57 -22.92 -0.92 26.25
C ALA A 57 -22.46 -2.12 25.39
N PRO A 58 -21.73 -3.09 25.97
CA PRO A 58 -21.20 -4.25 25.25
C PRO A 58 -22.33 -5.16 24.77
N THR A 59 -22.45 -5.32 23.45
CA THR A 59 -23.37 -6.26 22.81
C THR A 59 -22.84 -7.68 22.95
N LYS A 60 -23.66 -8.53 23.58
CA LYS A 60 -23.42 -9.96 23.82
C LYS A 60 -23.14 -10.74 22.52
N PRO A 61 -22.39 -11.86 22.57
CA PRO A 61 -22.18 -12.73 21.42
C PRO A 61 -23.49 -13.41 21.00
N THR A 62 -24.07 -12.97 19.89
CA THR A 62 -25.22 -13.61 19.26
C THR A 62 -24.78 -14.81 18.42
N LEU A 63 -25.12 -15.98 18.94
CA LEU A 63 -25.23 -17.30 18.33
C LEU A 63 -25.31 -17.30 16.79
N LEU A 64 -24.19 -17.63 16.14
CA LEU A 64 -24.03 -17.80 14.69
C LEU A 64 -24.78 -19.03 14.09
N PHE A 65 -25.48 -19.81 14.91
CA PHE A 65 -26.05 -21.10 14.48
C PHE A 65 -27.43 -21.01 13.80
N LEU A 66 -28.07 -19.84 13.79
CA LEU A 66 -29.41 -19.65 13.19
C LEU A 66 -29.41 -19.07 11.77
N ARG A 67 -28.25 -18.81 11.17
CA ARG A 67 -28.13 -18.19 9.83
C ARG A 67 -28.16 -19.18 8.66
N TRP A 68 -27.89 -20.45 8.91
CA TRP A 68 -27.88 -21.49 7.87
C TRP A 68 -29.23 -21.75 7.19
N PRO A 69 -30.39 -21.86 7.90
CA PRO A 69 -31.66 -22.12 7.22
C PRO A 69 -32.11 -20.96 6.34
N PHE A 70 -31.78 -19.72 6.70
CA PHE A 70 -32.12 -18.53 5.90
C PHE A 70 -31.34 -18.46 4.58
N LEU A 71 -30.07 -18.85 4.58
CA LEU A 71 -29.27 -18.91 3.34
C LEU A 71 -29.78 -19.99 2.38
N ALA A 72 -30.19 -21.15 2.90
CA ALA A 72 -30.80 -22.22 2.08
C ALA A 72 -32.12 -21.76 1.44
N LEU A 73 -32.96 -21.07 2.20
CA LEU A 73 -34.24 -20.54 1.72
C LEU A 73 -34.02 -19.45 0.64
N TYR A 74 -33.02 -18.59 0.82
CA TYR A 74 -32.65 -17.57 -0.15
C TYR A 74 -32.11 -18.15 -1.46
N ALA A 75 -31.28 -19.20 -1.38
CA ALA A 75 -30.77 -19.91 -2.56
C ALA A 75 -31.89 -20.58 -3.38
N ILE A 76 -32.88 -21.19 -2.71
CA ILE A 76 -34.06 -21.77 -3.37
C ILE A 76 -34.88 -20.68 -4.07
N LEU A 77 -35.05 -19.52 -3.44
CA LEU A 77 -35.81 -18.41 -4.02
C LEU A 77 -35.15 -17.87 -5.30
N ILE A 78 -33.82 -17.73 -5.31
CA ILE A 78 -33.05 -17.34 -6.51
C ILE A 78 -33.17 -18.41 -7.62
N ALA A 79 -33.09 -19.70 -7.27
CA ALA A 79 -33.22 -20.77 -8.25
C ALA A 79 -34.59 -20.77 -8.95
N ILE A 80 -35.67 -20.47 -8.23
CA ILE A 80 -37.02 -20.35 -8.80
C ILE A 80 -37.09 -19.16 -9.76
N ILE A 81 -36.57 -18.00 -9.37
CA ILE A 81 -36.56 -16.80 -10.22
C ILE A 81 -35.73 -17.04 -11.49
N ALA A 82 -34.56 -17.67 -11.36
CA ALA A 82 -33.71 -18.02 -12.49
C ALA A 82 -34.35 -19.06 -13.41
N GLY A 83 -35.09 -20.04 -12.87
CA GLY A 83 -35.83 -21.02 -13.67
C GLY A 83 -36.98 -20.39 -14.45
N LEU A 84 -37.69 -19.41 -13.85
CA LEU A 84 -38.77 -18.67 -14.52
C LEU A 84 -38.23 -17.72 -15.60
N ALA A 85 -37.09 -17.08 -15.36
CA ALA A 85 -36.47 -16.16 -16.33
C ALA A 85 -35.67 -16.88 -17.43
N GLY A 86 -35.06 -18.03 -17.12
CA GLY A 86 -34.22 -18.78 -18.04
C GLY A 86 -34.97 -19.76 -18.96
N GLY A 87 -36.27 -19.96 -18.75
CA GLY A 87 -37.10 -20.91 -19.51
C GLY A 87 -37.50 -20.46 -20.93
N PHE A 88 -37.11 -19.27 -21.38
CA PHE A 88 -37.54 -18.69 -22.66
C PHE A 88 -36.40 -18.45 -23.66
N ILE A 89 -35.39 -19.31 -23.69
CA ILE A 89 -34.37 -19.30 -24.76
C ILE A 89 -34.39 -20.67 -25.44
N GLY A 90 -35.47 -20.93 -26.16
CA GLY A 90 -35.59 -22.03 -27.09
C GLY A 90 -36.21 -21.50 -28.37
N GLU A 91 -35.54 -21.76 -29.48
CA GLU A 91 -36.03 -21.58 -30.85
C GLU A 91 -35.92 -20.15 -31.43
N ASP A 92 -34.86 -19.90 -32.20
CA ASP A 92 -35.05 -19.45 -33.59
C ASP A 92 -33.78 -19.56 -34.47
N ILE A 93 -33.89 -20.49 -35.41
CA ILE A 93 -33.46 -20.49 -36.83
C ILE A 93 -32.03 -20.09 -37.23
N THR A 94 -31.28 -21.13 -37.62
CA THR A 94 -30.80 -21.39 -38.98
C THR A 94 -30.76 -20.23 -40.00
N THR A 95 -29.65 -20.22 -40.76
CA THR A 95 -29.45 -19.65 -42.11
C THR A 95 -29.26 -18.13 -42.24
N LYS A 96 -28.01 -17.72 -42.54
CA LYS A 96 -27.68 -17.05 -43.82
C LYS A 96 -26.18 -17.06 -44.12
N ARG A 97 -25.87 -17.71 -45.25
CA ARG A 97 -24.62 -17.64 -46.01
C ARG A 97 -24.32 -16.21 -46.50
N LEU A 98 -23.03 -15.94 -46.67
CA LEU A 98 -22.39 -15.12 -47.72
C LEU A 98 -22.99 -13.73 -48.01
N SER A 99 -22.25 -12.68 -47.69
CA SER A 99 -21.97 -11.56 -48.61
C SER A 99 -20.87 -10.66 -48.07
N THR A 100 -19.71 -10.75 -48.72
CA THR A 100 -18.82 -9.65 -49.09
C THR A 100 -19.51 -8.28 -49.08
N SER A 101 -18.95 -7.28 -48.39
CA SER A 101 -18.79 -5.91 -48.91
C SER A 101 -18.13 -4.97 -47.89
N SER A 102 -17.00 -4.40 -48.33
CA SER A 102 -16.50 -3.04 -48.10
C SER A 102 -16.59 -2.43 -46.69
N ILE A 103 -15.41 -2.33 -46.07
CA ILE A 103 -15.08 -1.39 -44.98
C ILE A 103 -15.17 0.05 -45.52
N PRO A 104 -16.03 0.94 -44.98
CA PRO A 104 -15.88 2.37 -45.19
C PRO A 104 -14.88 2.92 -44.16
N LYS A 105 -13.79 3.51 -44.67
CA LYS A 105 -12.89 4.40 -43.93
C LYS A 105 -13.69 5.58 -43.38
N ALA A 106 -13.93 5.62 -42.07
CA ALA A 106 -14.38 6.82 -41.40
C ALA A 106 -13.18 7.73 -41.16
N SER A 107 -13.19 8.86 -41.85
CA SER A 107 -12.26 9.98 -41.71
C SER A 107 -12.40 10.63 -40.34
N ILE A 108 -11.35 10.59 -39.52
CA ILE A 108 -11.24 11.45 -38.35
C ILE A 108 -10.77 12.82 -38.85
N GLN A 109 -11.70 13.78 -38.81
CA GLN A 109 -11.49 15.17 -39.18
C GLN A 109 -10.59 15.85 -38.15
N SER A 110 -9.52 16.46 -38.66
CA SER A 110 -8.54 17.22 -37.91
C SER A 110 -9.08 18.59 -37.51
N TYR A 111 -8.91 18.96 -36.25
CA TYR A 111 -8.93 20.35 -35.82
C TYR A 111 -7.65 20.63 -35.04
N CYS A 112 -6.60 21.04 -35.74
CA CYS A 112 -5.42 21.63 -35.14
C CYS A 112 -5.34 23.08 -35.63
N SER A 113 -5.59 24.01 -34.72
CA SER A 113 -5.55 25.45 -35.00
C SER A 113 -4.11 25.88 -35.22
N THR A 114 -3.91 26.65 -36.29
CA THR A 114 -2.64 27.21 -36.75
C THR A 114 -2.31 28.47 -35.96
N PRO A 115 -1.11 28.60 -35.38
CA PRO A 115 -0.49 29.89 -35.16
C PRO A 115 0.54 30.16 -36.26
N SER A 116 0.32 31.28 -36.96
CA SER A 116 1.25 31.92 -37.87
C SER A 116 2.58 32.22 -37.15
N SER A 117 3.70 31.74 -37.70
CA SER A 117 5.02 32.17 -37.27
C SER A 117 5.90 32.52 -38.47
N THR A 118 6.48 33.71 -38.35
CA THR A 118 7.34 34.46 -39.24
C THR A 118 8.66 33.72 -39.51
N PRO A 119 9.21 33.73 -40.74
CA PRO A 119 10.51 33.13 -41.01
C PRO A 119 11.63 34.00 -40.41
N THR A 120 12.25 33.53 -39.33
CA THR A 120 13.52 34.08 -38.82
C THR A 120 14.65 33.12 -39.18
N THR A 121 15.68 33.68 -39.79
CA THR A 121 16.90 33.08 -40.35
C THR A 121 17.60 32.09 -39.41
N SER A 122 17.90 30.90 -39.95
CA SER A 122 18.74 29.86 -39.32
C SER A 122 20.14 30.36 -38.97
N PRO A 123 20.62 30.18 -37.73
CA PRO A 123 22.03 30.02 -37.46
C PRO A 123 22.45 28.57 -37.74
N SER A 124 23.56 28.42 -38.48
CA SER A 124 24.19 27.16 -38.82
C SER A 124 24.60 26.42 -37.54
N LEU A 125 23.91 25.32 -37.22
CA LEU A 125 24.27 24.43 -36.13
C LEU A 125 25.51 23.62 -36.53
N THR A 126 26.65 23.98 -35.94
CA THR A 126 27.86 23.15 -35.92
C THR A 126 27.54 21.81 -35.26
N THR A 127 27.68 20.74 -36.02
CA THR A 127 27.55 19.35 -35.57
C THR A 127 28.65 19.02 -34.57
N SER A 128 28.44 19.33 -33.29
CA SER A 128 29.26 18.83 -32.20
C SER A 128 28.97 17.34 -32.03
N THR A 129 29.99 16.53 -32.28
CA THR A 129 30.01 15.09 -32.02
C THR A 129 29.63 14.86 -30.55
N PRO A 130 28.65 13.99 -30.22
CA PRO A 130 28.35 13.67 -28.83
C PRO A 130 29.58 12.97 -28.26
N THR A 131 30.34 13.71 -27.45
CA THR A 131 31.38 13.12 -26.63
C THR A 131 30.65 12.20 -25.67
N SER A 132 30.87 10.89 -25.77
CA SER A 132 30.38 9.90 -24.81
C SER A 132 30.87 10.28 -23.42
N ALA A 133 30.09 11.11 -22.72
CA ALA A 133 30.23 11.26 -21.29
C ALA A 133 29.95 9.87 -20.72
N SER A 134 30.98 9.23 -20.16
CA SER A 134 30.83 7.97 -19.45
C SER A 134 29.78 8.19 -18.38
N ALA A 135 28.60 7.58 -18.55
CA ALA A 135 27.51 7.69 -17.60
C ALA A 135 28.06 7.28 -16.23
N SER A 136 28.21 8.25 -15.33
CA SER A 136 28.66 7.98 -13.98
C SER A 136 27.56 7.19 -13.31
N ILE A 137 27.80 5.90 -13.09
CA ILE A 137 26.90 5.03 -12.36
C ILE A 137 26.72 5.62 -10.96
N PHE A 138 25.57 6.22 -10.70
CA PHE A 138 25.22 6.72 -9.38
C PHE A 138 24.73 5.55 -8.54
N GLU A 139 25.67 4.93 -7.83
CA GLU A 139 25.39 3.84 -6.90
C GLU A 139 24.91 4.44 -5.57
N ARG A 140 23.64 4.21 -5.22
CA ARG A 140 23.10 4.62 -3.92
C ARG A 140 22.82 3.38 -3.08
N THR A 141 23.56 3.25 -1.97
CA THR A 141 23.24 2.25 -0.95
C THR A 141 21.98 2.67 -0.20
N ILE A 142 20.93 1.86 -0.28
CA ILE A 142 19.74 2.02 0.54
C ILE A 142 19.98 1.23 1.82
N ALA A 143 20.06 1.91 2.97
CA ALA A 143 20.17 1.23 4.24
C ALA A 143 18.94 0.36 4.48
N GLN A 144 19.14 -0.90 4.88
CA GLN A 144 18.04 -1.79 5.26
C GLN A 144 17.32 -1.19 6.48
N PRO A 145 16.01 -0.90 6.39
CA PRO A 145 15.27 -0.41 7.54
C PRO A 145 15.17 -1.51 8.60
N THR A 146 15.59 -1.21 9.82
CA THR A 146 15.38 -2.10 10.95
C THR A 146 13.95 -1.97 11.47
N THR A 147 13.32 -3.10 11.76
CA THR A 147 12.02 -3.15 12.43
C THR A 147 12.18 -3.28 13.94
N GLY A 148 13.34 -3.73 14.44
CA GLY A 148 13.55 -4.15 15.83
C GLY A 148 13.27 -5.64 16.10
N CYS A 149 12.89 -6.41 15.08
CA CYS A 149 12.63 -7.85 15.19
C CYS A 149 13.92 -8.67 15.08
N VAL A 150 14.53 -8.99 16.23
CA VAL A 150 15.71 -9.85 16.29
C VAL A 150 15.46 -10.99 17.29
N PRO A 151 15.49 -12.27 16.85
CA PRO A 151 15.62 -12.74 15.47
C PRO A 151 14.33 -12.53 14.64
N THR A 152 14.45 -12.43 13.31
CA THR A 152 13.33 -12.14 12.39
C THR A 152 12.27 -13.25 12.31
N THR A 153 12.61 -14.47 12.75
CA THR A 153 11.75 -15.66 12.73
C THR A 153 10.95 -15.87 14.02
N GLN A 154 11.24 -15.10 15.08
CA GLN A 154 10.57 -15.25 16.36
C GLN A 154 9.37 -14.30 16.45
N GLN A 155 8.22 -14.85 16.86
CA GLN A 155 7.06 -14.05 17.20
C GLN A 155 7.30 -13.29 18.49
N LYS A 156 7.19 -11.97 18.40
CA LYS A 156 7.33 -11.02 19.50
C LYS A 156 6.52 -9.79 19.16
N SER A 157 6.01 -9.09 20.16
CA SER A 157 5.47 -7.74 19.96
C SER A 157 6.18 -6.72 20.83
N PHE A 158 6.20 -5.47 20.37
CA PHE A 158 6.61 -4.33 21.17
C PHE A 158 5.92 -3.07 20.67
N LYS A 159 5.69 -2.13 21.59
CA LYS A 159 5.13 -0.82 21.30
C LYS A 159 6.21 0.11 20.75
N SER A 160 5.82 0.98 19.84
CA SER A 160 6.66 1.97 19.17
C SER A 160 5.85 3.25 18.94
N VAL A 161 6.55 4.31 18.54
CA VAL A 161 5.97 5.61 18.23
C VAL A 161 6.50 6.06 16.87
N THR A 162 5.63 6.57 16.01
CA THR A 162 6.05 7.05 14.69
C THR A 162 6.88 8.34 14.83
N LYS A 163 7.78 8.58 13.87
CA LYS A 163 8.78 9.65 13.95
C LYS A 163 8.20 11.06 13.81
N PHE A 164 7.24 11.26 12.93
CA PHE A 164 6.69 12.56 12.58
C PHE A 164 5.38 12.84 13.31
N LEU A 165 4.40 11.94 13.22
CA LEU A 165 3.07 12.13 13.84
C LEU A 165 3.02 11.75 15.33
N ALA A 166 4.10 11.19 15.88
CA ALA A 166 4.13 10.64 17.23
C ALA A 166 2.96 9.66 17.53
N ALA A 167 2.49 8.94 16.51
CA ALA A 167 1.39 8.00 16.65
C ALA A 167 1.90 6.72 17.33
N GLN A 168 1.15 6.24 18.33
CA GLN A 168 1.48 4.99 19.00
C GLN A 168 1.04 3.79 18.17
N TYR A 169 1.90 2.79 18.07
CA TYR A 169 1.61 1.54 17.35
C TYR A 169 2.35 0.36 17.97
N THR A 170 1.87 -0.85 17.69
CA THR A 170 2.51 -2.11 18.07
C THR A 170 3.08 -2.78 16.83
N THR A 171 4.34 -3.19 16.91
CA THR A 171 4.98 -4.04 15.90
C THR A 171 4.89 -5.49 16.35
N TYR A 172 4.42 -6.37 15.47
CA TYR A 172 4.38 -7.82 15.67
C TYR A 172 5.35 -8.48 14.69
N CYS A 173 6.41 -9.07 15.23
CA CYS A 173 7.45 -9.79 14.50
C CYS A 173 6.95 -11.16 14.01
N ALA A 174 7.55 -11.64 12.92
CA ALA A 174 7.22 -12.93 12.31
C ALA A 174 5.70 -13.14 12.15
N THR A 175 5.00 -12.06 11.80
CA THR A 175 3.55 -12.02 11.68
C THR A 175 3.21 -11.28 10.40
N GLY A 176 2.37 -11.87 9.55
CA GLY A 176 1.86 -11.26 8.33
C GLY A 176 0.36 -11.02 8.43
N TRP A 177 -0.19 -10.22 7.52
CA TRP A 177 -1.65 -10.02 7.37
C TRP A 177 -2.15 -10.76 6.15
N LEU A 178 -3.23 -11.51 6.32
CA LEU A 178 -3.96 -12.18 5.25
C LEU A 178 -5.07 -11.25 4.76
N ASN A 179 -5.06 -10.95 3.45
CA ASN A 179 -6.09 -10.18 2.75
C ASN A 179 -6.35 -8.79 3.34
N ASP A 180 -7.44 -8.16 2.90
CA ASP A 180 -7.98 -6.90 3.39
C ASP A 180 -7.06 -5.68 3.20
N GLU A 181 -6.35 -5.67 2.07
CA GLU A 181 -5.59 -4.51 1.62
C GLU A 181 -6.53 -3.33 1.34
N LEU A 182 -6.20 -2.18 1.90
CA LEU A 182 -6.77 -0.89 1.54
C LEU A 182 -5.98 -0.27 0.40
N PHE A 183 -4.67 -0.21 0.59
CA PHE A 183 -3.75 0.50 -0.29
C PHE A 183 -2.34 -0.05 -0.11
N ALA A 184 -1.56 -0.06 -1.18
CA ALA A 184 -0.16 -0.47 -1.16
C ALA A 184 0.73 0.71 -1.56
N LEU A 185 1.80 0.94 -0.81
CA LEU A 185 2.72 2.06 -1.02
C LEU A 185 4.16 1.66 -0.68
N SER A 186 5.11 2.48 -1.11
CA SER A 186 6.51 2.35 -0.72
C SER A 186 6.78 3.23 0.51
N ALA A 187 7.23 2.61 1.60
CA ALA A 187 7.60 3.28 2.83
C ALA A 187 9.08 3.03 3.14
N ALA A 188 9.79 4.08 3.57
CA ALA A 188 11.20 3.96 3.92
C ALA A 188 11.42 3.22 5.25
N SER A 189 10.42 3.21 6.13
CA SER A 189 10.46 2.52 7.42
C SER A 189 9.08 2.05 7.86
N ALA A 190 9.04 1.17 8.87
CA ALA A 190 7.80 0.75 9.51
C ALA A 190 7.01 1.94 10.07
N SER A 191 7.70 2.94 10.65
CA SER A 191 7.09 4.18 11.12
C SER A 191 6.32 4.89 10.00
N ASP A 192 6.95 5.07 8.84
CA ASP A 192 6.34 5.80 7.71
C ASP A 192 5.12 5.05 7.16
N CYS A 193 5.14 3.71 7.21
CA CYS A 193 4.00 2.88 6.85
C CYS A 193 2.80 3.11 7.78
N VAL A 194 3.04 3.21 9.10
CA VAL A 194 1.98 3.55 10.07
C VAL A 194 1.50 4.99 9.89
N GLU A 195 2.39 5.93 9.59
CA GLU A 195 1.99 7.32 9.33
C GLU A 195 1.09 7.43 8.11
N ALA A 196 1.38 6.66 7.05
CA ALA A 196 0.48 6.58 5.90
C ALA A 196 -0.92 6.07 6.29
N CYS A 197 -1.01 5.11 7.22
CA CYS A 197 -2.29 4.63 7.77
C CYS A 197 -3.06 5.73 8.54
N VAL A 198 -2.36 6.48 9.40
CA VAL A 198 -2.94 7.60 10.15
C VAL A 198 -3.41 8.70 9.20
N MET A 199 -2.58 9.07 8.22
CA MET A 199 -2.91 10.07 7.21
C MET A 199 -4.10 9.64 6.35
N TYR A 200 -4.17 8.37 5.96
CA TYR A 200 -5.32 7.81 5.27
C TYR A 200 -6.60 8.01 6.10
N ASN A 201 -6.58 7.66 7.38
CA ASN A 201 -7.74 7.84 8.27
C ASN A 201 -8.16 9.30 8.44
N GLY A 202 -7.20 10.24 8.41
CA GLY A 202 -7.50 11.67 8.46
C GLY A 202 -8.18 12.22 7.21
N HIS A 203 -8.00 11.56 6.06
CA HIS A 203 -8.49 12.02 4.74
C HIS A 203 -9.56 11.13 4.12
N LYS A 204 -9.86 9.97 4.72
CA LYS A 204 -10.88 9.05 4.20
C LYS A 204 -12.27 9.65 4.30
N GLN A 205 -13.17 9.23 3.42
CA GLN A 205 -14.58 9.61 3.50
C GLN A 205 -15.31 8.78 4.59
N SER A 206 -16.53 9.19 4.94
CA SER A 206 -17.35 8.49 5.94
C SER A 206 -17.73 7.07 5.50
N SER A 207 -17.84 6.82 4.20
CA SER A 207 -18.10 5.50 3.60
C SER A 207 -16.87 4.60 3.52
N ASP A 208 -15.67 5.16 3.64
CA ASP A 208 -14.44 4.43 3.45
C ASP A 208 -14.08 3.63 4.70
N ARG A 209 -13.52 2.44 4.48
CA ARG A 209 -13.02 1.56 5.54
C ARG A 209 -11.92 2.27 6.33
N THR A 210 -11.84 2.04 7.64
CA THR A 210 -10.78 2.61 8.49
C THR A 210 -9.52 1.77 8.39
N CYS A 211 -8.36 2.42 8.25
CA CYS A 211 -7.07 1.75 8.37
C CYS A 211 -6.74 1.46 9.83
N VAL A 212 -6.48 0.21 10.17
CA VAL A 212 -6.13 -0.24 11.53
C VAL A 212 -4.62 -0.45 11.70
N GLY A 213 -3.88 -0.51 10.60
CA GLY A 213 -2.46 -0.80 10.58
C GLY A 213 -1.94 -1.12 9.19
N GLY A 214 -0.85 -1.87 9.11
CA GLY A 214 -0.31 -2.33 7.84
C GLY A 214 0.69 -3.48 7.96
N GLY A 215 0.91 -4.18 6.86
CA GLY A 215 2.02 -5.12 6.70
C GLY A 215 3.24 -4.40 6.15
N PHE A 216 4.42 -4.62 6.75
CA PHE A 216 5.67 -4.03 6.28
C PHE A 216 6.73 -5.10 6.00
N ILE A 217 7.37 -4.99 4.83
CA ILE A 217 8.44 -5.88 4.37
C ILE A 217 9.75 -5.07 4.32
N PRO A 218 10.60 -5.14 5.36
CA PRO A 218 11.86 -4.37 5.40
C PRO A 218 12.85 -4.80 4.32
N GLU A 219 12.69 -6.00 3.76
CA GLU A 219 13.56 -6.55 2.72
C GLU A 219 13.40 -5.88 1.34
N TRP A 220 12.59 -4.82 1.23
CA TRP A 220 12.41 -4.03 0.01
C TRP A 220 13.70 -3.39 -0.53
N TRP A 221 14.77 -3.35 0.26
CA TRP A 221 16.08 -3.03 -0.28
C TRP A 221 16.39 -3.97 -1.45
N ASN A 222 16.17 -5.28 -1.31
CA ASN A 222 16.23 -6.25 -2.40
C ASN A 222 14.88 -6.33 -3.16
N GLN A 223 14.70 -5.43 -4.12
CA GLN A 223 13.45 -5.31 -4.89
C GLN A 223 13.02 -6.61 -5.58
N SER A 224 13.95 -7.42 -6.10
CA SER A 224 13.61 -8.69 -6.75
C SER A 224 12.97 -9.66 -5.76
N ARG A 225 13.61 -9.86 -4.60
CA ARG A 225 13.07 -10.73 -3.55
C ARG A 225 11.75 -10.20 -3.02
N ALA A 226 11.64 -8.90 -2.85
CA ALA A 226 10.44 -8.29 -2.28
C ALA A 226 9.26 -8.28 -3.27
N MET A 227 9.52 -8.17 -4.58
CA MET A 227 8.51 -8.39 -5.62
C MET A 227 8.01 -9.83 -5.61
N ASP A 228 8.90 -10.83 -5.51
CA ASP A 228 8.49 -12.24 -5.46
C ASP A 228 7.58 -12.50 -4.25
N GLU A 229 7.92 -11.93 -3.09
CA GLU A 229 7.19 -12.15 -1.84
C GLU A 229 5.85 -11.43 -1.74
N SER A 230 5.71 -10.32 -2.46
CA SER A 230 4.48 -9.54 -2.54
C SER A 230 3.56 -9.98 -3.68
N GLY A 231 3.91 -11.05 -4.41
CA GLY A 231 3.13 -11.52 -5.55
C GLY A 231 3.23 -10.61 -6.78
N GLY A 232 4.37 -9.96 -6.96
CA GLY A 232 4.68 -9.08 -8.10
C GLY A 232 4.36 -7.59 -7.87
N MET A 233 4.03 -7.18 -6.65
CA MET A 233 3.71 -5.79 -6.34
C MET A 233 4.97 -4.99 -5.95
N PRO A 234 5.21 -3.79 -6.51
CA PRO A 234 6.40 -3.00 -6.24
C PRO A 234 6.34 -2.23 -4.91
N TYR A 235 5.70 -2.80 -3.88
CA TYR A 235 5.38 -2.11 -2.63
C TYR A 235 5.81 -2.93 -1.42
N ASN A 236 6.13 -2.23 -0.33
CA ASN A 236 6.57 -2.85 0.91
C ASN A 236 5.74 -2.45 2.13
N CYS A 237 4.79 -1.54 1.96
CA CYS A 237 3.82 -1.17 2.97
C CYS A 237 2.42 -1.42 2.42
N PHE A 238 1.65 -2.25 3.12
CA PHE A 238 0.29 -2.62 2.74
C PHE A 238 -0.64 -2.20 3.86
N LEU A 239 -1.41 -1.13 3.65
CA LEU A 239 -2.38 -0.62 4.61
C LEU A 239 -3.58 -1.58 4.69
N LYS A 240 -4.13 -1.77 5.88
CA LYS A 240 -5.13 -2.80 6.14
C LYS A 240 -6.31 -2.26 6.93
N SER A 241 -7.52 -2.75 6.66
CA SER A 241 -8.74 -2.27 7.31
C SER A 241 -9.25 -3.08 8.50
N ASN A 242 -8.72 -4.28 8.74
CA ASN A 242 -9.22 -5.17 9.77
C ASN A 242 -8.11 -6.00 10.41
N ASP A 243 -8.11 -6.12 11.73
CA ASP A 243 -7.17 -6.95 12.48
C ASP A 243 -7.37 -8.46 12.27
N SER A 244 -8.50 -8.87 11.71
CA SER A 244 -8.75 -10.26 11.35
C SER A 244 -7.85 -10.67 10.18
N GLY A 245 -6.97 -11.65 10.40
CA GLY A 245 -6.07 -12.17 9.37
C GLY A 245 -4.60 -12.00 9.69
N THR A 246 -4.24 -11.43 10.83
CA THR A 246 -2.86 -11.54 11.32
C THR A 246 -2.55 -12.99 11.66
N GLY A 247 -1.50 -13.54 11.05
CA GLY A 247 -1.08 -14.92 11.25
C GLY A 247 0.44 -15.05 11.29
N ARG A 248 0.93 -16.21 11.73
CA ARG A 248 2.37 -16.50 11.71
C ARG A 248 2.91 -16.36 10.30
N ASN A 249 4.00 -15.62 10.16
CA ASN A 249 4.75 -15.59 8.92
C ASN A 249 5.63 -16.84 8.85
N GLU A 250 5.26 -17.78 7.98
CA GLU A 250 6.03 -19.01 7.74
C GLU A 250 7.07 -18.84 6.63
N LYS A 251 7.19 -17.63 6.07
CA LYS A 251 8.14 -17.32 5.00
C LYS A 251 9.54 -17.10 5.57
N ASN A 252 10.57 -17.39 4.78
CA ASN A 252 11.98 -17.13 5.10
C ASN A 252 12.39 -15.65 4.92
N VAL A 253 11.41 -14.76 4.84
CA VAL A 253 11.59 -13.31 4.74
C VAL A 253 10.97 -12.65 5.94
N GLU A 254 11.57 -11.55 6.38
CA GLU A 254 10.99 -10.77 7.45
C GLU A 254 9.72 -10.07 6.95
N VAL A 255 8.61 -10.35 7.63
CA VAL A 255 7.36 -9.62 7.48
C VAL A 255 6.91 -9.24 8.88
N VAL A 256 6.60 -7.96 9.05
CA VAL A 256 6.07 -7.45 10.32
C VAL A 256 4.66 -6.92 10.12
N SER A 257 3.82 -7.21 11.10
CA SER A 257 2.48 -6.66 11.21
C SER A 257 2.55 -5.43 12.09
N LEU A 258 2.11 -4.29 11.58
CA LEU A 258 2.06 -3.01 12.29
C LEU A 258 0.60 -2.73 12.63
N CYS A 259 0.32 -2.38 13.88
CA CYS A 259 -1.03 -2.06 14.31
C CYS A 259 -1.08 -0.74 15.05
N LEU A 260 -2.01 0.13 14.71
CA LEU A 260 -2.30 1.34 15.48
C LEU A 260 -2.72 0.98 16.91
N ALA A 261 -2.39 1.86 17.86
CA ALA A 261 -2.82 1.69 19.24
C ALA A 261 -4.34 1.44 19.32
N ASP A 262 -4.72 0.42 20.09
CA ASP A 262 -6.10 0.01 20.35
C ASP A 262 -6.91 -0.46 19.12
N ALA A 263 -6.28 -0.54 17.93
CA ALA A 263 -6.96 -0.91 16.70
C ALA A 263 -6.97 -2.43 16.44
N CYS A 264 -6.00 -3.17 16.97
CA CYS A 264 -5.94 -4.62 16.89
C CYS A 264 -6.01 -5.24 18.28
N LYS A 265 -6.76 -6.32 18.40
CA LYS A 265 -6.68 -7.18 19.58
C LYS A 265 -5.30 -7.81 19.64
N ASP A 266 -4.76 -7.99 20.85
CA ASP A 266 -3.44 -8.59 21.06
C ASP A 266 -3.38 -9.98 20.41
N VAL A 267 -2.79 -10.04 19.21
CA VAL A 267 -2.74 -11.25 18.36
C VAL A 267 -2.01 -12.40 19.06
N LEU A 268 -1.10 -12.07 19.98
CA LEU A 268 -0.27 -13.02 20.73
C LEU A 268 -0.90 -13.47 22.05
N SER A 269 -2.10 -12.99 22.42
CA SER A 269 -2.73 -13.37 23.69
C SER A 269 -3.37 -14.78 23.69
N GLY A 270 -3.29 -15.51 22.58
CA GLY A 270 -3.91 -16.83 22.40
C GLY A 270 -2.96 -17.99 22.07
N SER A 271 -1.63 -17.80 22.14
CA SER A 271 -0.62 -18.84 21.85
C SER A 271 0.04 -19.40 23.10
#